data_AF-A0A752QCI7-F1
#
_entry.id   AF-A0A752QCI7-F1
#
_cell.length_a   1.000
_cell.length_b   1.000
_cell.length_c   1.000
_cell.angle_alpha   90.00
_cell.angle_beta   90.00
_cell.angle_gamma   90.00
#
_symmetry.space_group_name_H-M   'P 1'
#
loop_
_entity.id
_entity.type
_entity.pdbx_description
1 polymer ?
#
loop_
_entity_poly.entity_id
_entity_poly.type
_entity_poly.pdbx_seq_one_letter_code
_entity_poly.pdbx_strand_id
1 'polypeptide(L)' 'MLSAFNGTDGGLRARVASVVSAGRYYAGVYKTDPENIDILGLTVSRDGSSWTTAVTFGIDEIPVLDVSNIGVKLQEA' A
#
# COMPACT_ATOMS: atom_id res chain seq x y z
N MET A 1 -0.21 -3.13 -6.95
CA MET A 1 0.18 -2.15 -5.90
C MET A 1 0.80 -0.90 -6.49
N LEU A 2 1.86 -1.01 -7.29
CA LEU A 2 2.50 0.15 -7.94
C LEU A 2 1.52 0.98 -8.81
N SER A 3 0.63 0.31 -9.53
CA SER A 3 -0.43 0.96 -10.30
C SER A 3 -1.40 1.76 -9.44
N ALA A 4 -1.83 1.21 -8.30
CA ALA A 4 -2.70 1.91 -7.34
C ALA A 4 -1.98 3.11 -6.70
N PHE A 5 -0.69 2.99 -6.39
CA PHE A 5 0.13 4.09 -5.89
C PHE A 5 0.24 5.22 -6.93
N ASN A 6 0.46 4.87 -8.20
CA ASN A 6 0.60 5.81 -9.30
C ASN A 6 -0.73 6.26 -9.91
N GLY A 7 -1.87 5.73 -9.43
CA GLY A 7 -3.21 6.04 -9.96
C GLY A 7 -3.48 5.50 -11.37
N THR A 8 -2.62 4.63 -11.90
CA THR A 8 -2.79 4.06 -13.26
C THR A 8 -3.83 2.92 -13.29
N ASP A 9 -4.37 2.54 -12.13
CA ASP A 9 -5.51 1.63 -11.99
C ASP A 9 -6.87 2.36 -12.05
N GLY A 10 -6.87 3.66 -12.37
CA GLY A 10 -8.08 4.48 -12.50
C GLY A 10 -8.48 5.22 -11.21
N GLY A 11 -7.80 4.99 -10.09
CA GLY A 11 -8.01 5.77 -8.87
C GLY A 11 -7.02 6.93 -8.72
N LEU A 12 -7.13 7.64 -7.60
CA LEU A 12 -6.20 8.74 -7.29
C LEU A 12 -4.83 8.17 -6.90
N ARG A 13 -3.77 8.74 -7.50
CA ARG A 13 -2.39 8.49 -7.08
C ARG A 13 -2.11 9.03 -5.68
N ALA A 14 -1.15 8.42 -5.00
CA ALA A 14 -0.52 8.99 -3.81
C ALA A 14 0.13 10.34 -4.18
N ARG A 15 -0.07 11.36 -3.33
CA ARG A 15 0.42 12.71 -3.60
C ARG A 15 0.78 13.47 -2.32
N VAL A 16 1.49 14.57 -2.50
CA VAL A 16 1.70 15.62 -1.50
C VAL A 16 0.38 16.02 -0.81
N ALA A 17 0.45 16.32 0.49
CA ALA A 17 -0.69 16.75 1.30
C ALA A 17 -1.88 15.77 1.25
N SER A 18 -1.60 14.47 1.23
CA SER A 18 -2.64 13.43 1.17
C SER A 18 -2.39 12.28 2.14
N VAL A 19 -3.48 11.57 2.44
CA VAL A 19 -3.46 10.36 3.23
C VAL A 19 -3.38 9.16 2.28
N VAL A 20 -2.39 8.31 2.49
CA VAL A 20 -2.28 7.00 1.84
C VAL A 20 -2.81 5.96 2.82
N SER A 21 -3.92 5.33 2.47
CA SER A 21 -4.53 4.25 3.26
C SER A 21 -4.14 2.88 2.71
N ALA A 22 -3.81 1.94 3.59
CA ALA A 22 -3.50 0.56 3.24
C ALA A 22 -4.66 -0.13 2.51
N GLY A 23 -5.91 0.19 2.87
CA GLY A 23 -7.10 -0.39 2.24
C GLY A 23 -7.18 -0.10 0.73
N ARG A 24 -6.57 0.98 0.26
CA ARG A 24 -6.51 1.31 -1.18
C ARG A 24 -5.86 0.22 -2.02
N TYR A 25 -4.94 -0.54 -1.42
CA TYR A 25 -4.17 -1.58 -2.10
C TYR A 25 -4.83 -2.96 -2.05
N TYR A 26 -5.87 -3.14 -1.23
CA TYR A 26 -6.52 -4.44 -0.96
C TYR A 26 -6.88 -5.19 -2.25
N ALA A 27 -7.62 -4.53 -3.16
CA ALA A 27 -8.05 -5.15 -4.41
C ALA A 27 -6.87 -5.59 -5.29
N GLY A 28 -5.74 -4.87 -5.22
CA GLY A 28 -4.52 -5.25 -5.94
C GLY A 28 -3.83 -6.46 -5.32
N VAL A 29 -3.95 -6.66 -4.00
CA VAL A 29 -3.39 -7.83 -3.31
C VAL A 29 -4.27 -9.05 -3.53
N TYR A 30 -5.58 -8.89 -3.35
CA TYR A 30 -6.56 -9.98 -3.48
C TYR A 30 -6.53 -10.62 -4.88
N LYS A 31 -6.31 -9.81 -5.93
CA LYS A 31 -6.19 -10.30 -7.31
C LYS A 31 -4.95 -11.15 -7.58
N THR A 32 -4.01 -11.26 -6.63
CA THR A 32 -2.79 -12.07 -6.83
C THR A 32 -3.12 -13.55 -6.83
N ASP A 33 -3.91 -14.02 -5.86
CA ASP A 33 -4.38 -15.39 -5.76
C ASP A 33 -5.66 -15.43 -4.90
N PRO A 34 -6.83 -15.17 -5.50
CA PRO A 34 -8.09 -15.09 -4.76
C PRO A 34 -8.61 -16.47 -4.31
N GLU A 35 -8.02 -17.57 -4.77
CA GLU A 35 -8.46 -18.94 -4.48
C GLU A 35 -7.73 -19.56 -3.30
N ASN A 36 -6.46 -19.16 -3.05
CA ASN A 36 -5.60 -19.82 -2.07
C ASN A 36 -5.08 -18.89 -0.96
N ILE A 37 -5.31 -17.57 -1.04
CA ILE A 37 -4.75 -16.60 -0.08
C ILE A 37 -5.84 -15.74 0.55
N ASP A 38 -5.89 -15.77 1.89
CA ASP A 38 -6.64 -14.80 2.69
C ASP A 38 -5.74 -13.66 3.15
N ILE A 39 -6.30 -12.45 3.12
CA ILE A 39 -5.62 -11.24 3.56
C ILE A 39 -5.96 -11.00 5.03
N LEU A 40 -5.01 -11.27 5.92
CA LEU A 40 -5.15 -11.00 7.35
C LEU A 40 -5.00 -9.50 7.69
N GLY A 41 -4.20 -8.76 6.92
CA GLY A 41 -4.02 -7.33 7.12
C GLY A 41 -3.12 -6.69 6.06
N LEU A 42 -3.34 -5.40 5.82
CA LEU A 42 -2.42 -4.56 5.07
C LEU A 42 -2.01 -3.39 5.95
N THR A 43 -0.72 -3.08 5.90
CA THR A 43 -0.17 -1.90 6.52
C THR A 43 0.70 -1.15 5.53
N VAL A 44 0.87 0.13 5.80
CA VAL A 44 1.75 1.04 5.07
C VAL A 44 2.72 1.66 6.06
N SER A 45 3.89 2.01 5.58
CA SER A 45 4.94 2.63 6.37
C SER A 45 5.63 3.70 5.53
N ARG A 46 6.15 4.73 6.21
CA ARG A 46 6.97 5.78 5.59
C ARG A 46 8.47 5.52 5.74
N ASP A 47 8.86 4.76 6.76
CA ASP A 47 10.25 4.55 7.18
C ASP A 47 10.66 3.06 7.13
N GLY A 48 9.74 2.18 6.72
CA GLY A 48 9.92 0.73 6.71
C GLY A 48 9.95 0.09 8.10
N SER A 49 9.78 0.87 9.17
CA SER A 49 9.92 0.44 10.56
C SER A 49 8.62 0.54 11.34
N SER A 50 7.86 1.62 11.12
CA SER A 50 6.59 1.91 11.75
C SER A 50 5.45 1.64 10.77
N TRP A 51 4.64 0.61 11.04
CA TRP A 51 3.59 0.13 10.14
C TRP A 51 2.20 0.43 10.70
N THR A 52 1.37 1.11 9.90
CA THR A 52 0.01 1.54 10.29
C THR A 52 -0.99 1.29 9.14
N THR A 53 -2.28 1.51 9.37
CA THR A 53 -3.31 1.37 8.32
C THR A 53 -3.41 2.59 7.41
N ALA A 54 -2.82 3.72 7.80
CA ALA A 54 -2.75 4.93 7.00
C ALA A 54 -1.55 5.79 7.40
N VAL A 55 -0.95 6.45 6.42
CA VAL A 55 0.12 7.43 6.62
C VAL A 55 -0.25 8.74 5.92
N THR A 56 0.14 9.85 6.52
CA THR A 56 -0.08 11.19 5.97
C THR A 56 1.24 11.74 5.45
N PHE A 57 1.21 12.33 4.27
CA PHE A 57 2.32 13.08 3.68
C PHE A 57 2.06 14.59 3.79
N GLY A 58 3.10 15.33 4.17
CA GLY A 58 3.12 16.78 4.26
C GLY A 58 3.05 17.48 2.90
N ILE A 59 3.02 18.81 2.93
CA ILE A 59 3.00 19.66 1.71
C ILE A 59 4.36 19.72 1.00
N ASP A 60 5.42 19.35 1.72
CA ASP A 60 6.82 19.37 1.32
C ASP A 60 7.35 17.96 1.04
N GLU A 61 6.47 16.95 1.00
CA GLU A 61 6.83 15.55 0.84
C GLU A 61 6.25 14.99 -0.46
N ILE A 62 7.12 14.40 -1.28
CA ILE A 62 6.75 13.71 -2.51
C ILE A 62 6.77 12.20 -2.24
N PRO A 63 5.61 11.52 -2.18
CA PRO A 63 5.57 10.09 -1.97
C PRO A 63 6.21 9.36 -3.15
N VAL A 64 7.06 8.37 -2.85
CA VAL A 64 7.66 7.47 -3.84
C VAL A 64 7.50 6.04 -3.34
N LEU A 65 7.36 5.10 -4.28
CA LEU A 65 7.29 3.68 -3.95
C LEU A 65 8.11 2.90 -4.98
N ASP A 66 9.08 2.13 -4.52
CA ASP A 66 9.80 1.15 -5.31
C ASP A 66 9.24 -0.27 -5.05
N VAL A 67 9.42 -1.17 -6.01
CA VAL A 67 8.97 -2.57 -5.86
C VAL A 67 9.67 -3.27 -4.68
N SER A 68 10.92 -2.92 -4.39
CA SER A 68 11.65 -3.44 -3.22
C SER A 68 11.06 -3.01 -1.86
N ASN A 69 10.20 -2.00 -1.82
CA ASN A 69 9.51 -1.58 -0.60
C ASN A 69 8.24 -2.41 -0.32
N ILE A 70 7.88 -3.32 -1.21
CA ILE A 70 6.69 -4.16 -1.09
C ILE A 70 7.12 -5.51 -0.52
N GLY A 71 6.61 -5.84 0.66
CA GLY A 71 6.88 -7.11 1.32
C GLY A 71 5.60 -7.87 1.65
N VAL A 72 5.69 -9.20 1.62
CA VAL A 72 4.66 -10.12 2.12
C VAL A 72 5.27 -10.93 3.24
N LYS A 73 4.52 -11.07 4.35
CA LYS A 73 4.87 -11.96 5.45
C LYS A 73 3.79 -13.01 5.57
N LEU A 74 4.19 -14.28 5.48
CA LEU A 74 3.31 -15.40 5.77
C LEU A 74 3.12 -15.49 7.28
N GLN A 75 1.89 -15.75 7.71
CA GLN A 75 1.55 -16.08 9.08
C GLN A 75 0.82 -17.41 9.09
N GLU A 76 1.24 -18.28 9.99
CA GLU A 76 0.49 -19.48 10.33
C GLU A 76 -0.78 -19.08 11.09
N ALA A 77 -1.87 -19.82 10.85
CA ALA A 77 -3.16 -19.61 11.50
C ALA A 77 -3.17 -20.05 12.97
#